data_AF-A0A1Y1UHR7-F1
#
_entry.id   AF-A0A1Y1UHR7-F1
#
_cell.length_a   1.000
_cell.length_b   1.000
_cell.length_c   1.000
_cell.angle_alpha   90.00
_cell.angle_beta   90.00
_cell.angle_gamma   90.00
#
_symmetry.space_group_name_H-M   'P 1'
#
loop_
_entity.id
_entity.type
_entity.pdbx_description
1 polymer ?
#
loop_
_entity_poly.entity_id
_entity_poly.type
_entity_poly.pdbx_seq_one_letter_code
_entity_poly.pdbx_strand_id
1 'polypeptide(L)'
;MIIVGSVLAVLVILYACSVEILWDRDWIYRKAMNVSGTAGPVEGNGAEHTAPMIKKRWLHSHNDEMQGSKALTLALSHGYGSIEADVWLAAYDQSGHAEGRALSHEPGAASRVPESRHWLPVPEIIDETERKRLLSIAPRRQPGTGDQAGTSAVPQHEDPRGAPSPQQAHAPSAGIQSREAVSAPTLTVGHEEHEISGTFKDIYLDPLLKILDENNKGRDVRAGDWVGLYKDDPKAEVQILVDMKSDGYATWPYLDAAVEPFRAKGYLTTYDPASSKWTYGPLVMVCGGSAPIAGTYYSSPRDLFHDAPLIKLKEPLSIPASEHGPAITTEWTSDLAPMASSKLPIQYNLGIALPPLQAAQTLTEFTSEARKRGIKSRWWGFAKSPRWLRWRIYQLLKDGGVDWILGDDLDDTAAWDDEQQQQQQQQQKPPPPTK
;
A
#
# COMPACT_ATOMS: atom_id res chain seq x y z
N MET A 1 -9.89 -43.69 -17.69
CA MET A 1 -10.51 -42.54 -18.38
C MET A 1 -11.15 -41.52 -17.43
N ILE A 2 -11.67 -41.90 -16.25
CA ILE A 2 -12.32 -40.96 -15.32
C ILE A 2 -11.32 -39.98 -14.65
N ILE A 3 -10.09 -40.42 -14.33
CA ILE A 3 -9.07 -39.58 -13.67
C ILE A 3 -8.53 -38.47 -14.59
N VAL A 4 -8.42 -38.72 -15.89
CA VAL A 4 -7.93 -37.73 -16.87
C VAL A 4 -8.97 -36.62 -17.07
N GLY A 5 -10.27 -36.96 -17.04
CA GLY A 5 -11.35 -35.97 -17.10
C GLY A 5 -11.38 -35.04 -15.88
N SER A 6 -11.08 -35.55 -14.69
CA SER A 6 -11.03 -34.75 -13.45
C SER A 6 -9.82 -33.80 -13.41
N VAL A 7 -8.65 -34.24 -13.86
CA VAL A 7 -7.45 -33.39 -13.94
C VAL A 7 -7.61 -32.32 -15.02
N LEU A 8 -8.21 -32.66 -16.17
CA LEU A 8 -8.51 -31.68 -17.21
C LEU A 8 -9.58 -30.68 -16.76
N ALA A 9 -10.60 -31.12 -16.00
CA ALA A 9 -11.59 -30.21 -15.41
C ALA A 9 -10.96 -29.27 -14.37
N VAL A 10 -10.06 -29.77 -13.52
CA VAL A 10 -9.31 -28.93 -12.57
C VAL A 10 -8.38 -27.97 -13.30
N LEU A 11 -7.68 -28.40 -14.35
CA LEU A 11 -6.82 -27.53 -15.16
C LEU A 11 -7.62 -26.52 -15.99
N VAL A 12 -8.80 -26.87 -16.50
CA VAL A 12 -9.72 -25.95 -17.19
C VAL A 12 -10.35 -24.97 -16.20
N ILE A 13 -10.66 -25.39 -14.98
CA ILE A 13 -11.09 -24.49 -13.91
C ILE A 13 -9.94 -23.59 -13.49
N LEU A 14 -8.72 -24.09 -13.32
CA LEU A 14 -7.53 -23.28 -13.02
C LEU A 14 -7.17 -22.32 -14.17
N TYR A 15 -7.37 -22.73 -15.43
CA TYR A 15 -7.16 -21.91 -16.62
C TYR A 15 -8.27 -20.85 -16.78
N ALA A 16 -9.54 -21.21 -16.59
CA ALA A 16 -10.64 -20.25 -16.54
C ALA A 16 -10.53 -19.30 -15.34
N CYS A 17 -10.03 -19.78 -14.19
CA CYS A 17 -9.71 -18.98 -13.00
C CYS A 17 -8.52 -18.03 -13.23
N SER A 18 -7.62 -18.33 -14.16
CA SER A 18 -6.43 -17.50 -14.43
C SER A 18 -6.58 -16.54 -15.60
N VAL A 19 -7.51 -16.79 -16.55
CA VAL A 19 -7.58 -15.99 -17.79
C VAL A 19 -8.86 -15.15 -17.91
N GLU A 20 -9.99 -15.51 -17.24
CA GLU A 20 -11.24 -14.72 -17.31
C GLU A 20 -11.83 -14.30 -15.95
N ILE A 21 -11.47 -14.96 -14.85
CA ILE A 21 -11.99 -14.65 -13.50
C ILE A 21 -11.24 -13.49 -12.79
N LEU A 22 -10.15 -13.00 -13.37
CA LEU A 22 -9.35 -11.95 -12.74
C LEU A 22 -9.85 -10.53 -13.02
N TRP A 23 -10.47 -10.25 -14.18
CA TRP A 23 -10.88 -8.90 -14.54
C TRP A 23 -12.01 -8.89 -15.58
N ASP A 24 -13.26 -9.04 -15.16
CA ASP A 24 -14.39 -8.55 -15.96
C ASP A 24 -14.49 -7.03 -15.76
N ARG A 25 -13.67 -6.28 -16.50
CA ARG A 25 -13.65 -4.80 -16.50
C ARG A 25 -15.06 -4.24 -16.73
N ASP A 26 -15.84 -4.87 -17.60
CA ASP A 26 -17.14 -4.35 -18.05
C ASP A 26 -18.19 -4.30 -16.95
N TRP A 27 -18.12 -5.20 -15.97
CA TRP A 27 -19.10 -5.25 -14.89
C TRP A 27 -18.95 -4.10 -13.87
N ILE A 28 -17.70 -3.70 -13.56
CA ILE A 28 -17.40 -2.61 -12.60
C ILE A 28 -17.80 -1.25 -13.20
N TYR A 29 -17.43 -1.01 -14.46
CA TYR A 29 -17.74 0.26 -15.15
C TYR A 29 -19.25 0.44 -15.41
N ARG A 30 -20.01 -0.62 -15.72
CA ARG A 30 -21.46 -0.53 -15.98
C ARG A 30 -22.26 -0.09 -14.76
N LYS A 31 -21.82 -0.43 -13.54
CA LYS A 31 -22.55 -0.09 -12.32
C LYS A 31 -22.28 1.35 -11.87
N ALA A 32 -21.01 1.80 -11.96
CA ALA A 32 -20.62 3.18 -11.63
C ALA A 32 -21.32 4.24 -12.52
N MET A 33 -21.62 3.89 -13.77
CA MET A 33 -22.35 4.75 -14.73
C MET A 33 -23.87 4.75 -14.50
N ASN A 34 -24.44 3.72 -13.86
CA ASN A 34 -25.88 3.62 -13.60
C ASN A 34 -26.33 4.21 -12.24
N VAL A 35 -25.43 4.81 -11.46
CA VAL A 35 -25.77 5.56 -10.23
C VAL A 35 -26.29 6.97 -10.53
N SER A 36 -26.65 7.29 -11.78
CA SER A 36 -27.60 8.37 -12.07
C SER A 36 -29.03 7.86 -11.85
N GLY A 37 -29.38 7.58 -10.59
CA GLY A 37 -30.76 7.37 -10.20
C GLY A 37 -31.53 8.66 -10.44
N THR A 38 -32.24 8.74 -11.56
CA THR A 38 -33.28 9.74 -11.80
C THR A 38 -34.25 9.69 -10.62
N ALA A 39 -34.29 10.74 -9.81
CA ALA A 39 -35.35 10.94 -8.83
C ALA A 39 -36.68 11.02 -9.58
N GLY A 40 -37.41 9.90 -9.60
CA GLY A 40 -38.83 9.92 -9.94
C GLY A 40 -39.59 10.73 -8.89
N PRO A 41 -40.68 11.42 -9.26
CA PRO A 41 -41.41 12.26 -8.31
C PRO A 41 -42.05 11.37 -7.24
N VAL A 42 -41.58 11.51 -6.00
CA VAL A 42 -42.19 10.89 -4.82
C VAL A 42 -43.31 11.82 -4.37
N GLU A 43 -44.54 11.50 -4.76
CA GLU A 43 -45.72 12.05 -4.10
C GLU A 43 -45.85 11.47 -2.69
N GLY A 44 -45.85 12.36 -1.70
CA GLY A 44 -46.62 12.24 -0.46
C GLY A 44 -46.24 11.12 0.52
N ASN A 45 -45.32 11.42 1.43
CA ASN A 45 -45.63 11.43 2.88
C ASN A 45 -44.41 11.95 3.66
N GLY A 46 -44.64 12.95 4.52
CA GLY A 46 -43.62 13.66 5.28
C GLY A 46 -42.98 12.83 6.39
N ALA A 47 -42.10 11.91 6.01
CA ALA A 47 -41.02 11.43 6.86
C ALA A 47 -39.74 12.16 6.44
N GLU A 48 -39.09 12.87 7.37
CA GLU A 48 -37.72 13.35 7.16
C GLU A 48 -36.88 12.16 6.68
N HIS A 49 -36.42 12.22 5.44
CA HIS A 49 -35.48 11.26 4.88
C HIS A 49 -34.13 11.58 5.53
N THR A 50 -33.92 11.05 6.73
CA THR A 50 -32.63 11.16 7.41
C THR A 50 -31.59 10.51 6.50
N ALA A 51 -30.56 11.26 6.14
CA ALA A 51 -29.44 10.72 5.36
C ALA A 51 -28.93 9.44 6.05
N PRO A 52 -28.58 8.38 5.30
CA PRO A 52 -28.16 7.11 5.89
C PRO A 52 -27.03 7.34 6.90
N MET A 53 -27.13 6.68 8.06
CA MET A 53 -26.10 6.75 9.09
C MET A 53 -24.78 6.18 8.55
N ILE A 54 -23.72 6.99 8.55
CA ILE A 54 -22.39 6.59 8.07
C ILE A 54 -21.45 6.51 9.28
N LYS A 55 -21.32 5.30 9.81
CA LYS A 55 -20.36 4.91 10.85
C LYS A 55 -19.16 4.22 10.21
N LYS A 56 -17.97 4.37 10.79
CA LYS A 56 -16.78 3.60 10.39
C LYS A 56 -17.06 2.09 10.46
N ARG A 57 -16.70 1.39 9.39
CA ARG A 57 -16.71 -0.06 9.24
C ARG A 57 -15.29 -0.61 9.16
N TRP A 58 -15.13 -1.87 9.54
CA TRP A 58 -13.86 -2.61 9.45
C TRP A 58 -13.67 -3.22 8.06
N LEU A 59 -13.91 -2.38 7.04
CA LEU A 59 -13.75 -2.70 5.63
C LEU A 59 -12.58 -1.90 5.06
N HIS A 60 -11.90 -2.51 4.08
CA HIS A 60 -10.77 -1.94 3.38
C HIS A 60 -11.07 -1.85 1.88
N SER A 61 -11.07 -0.62 1.35
CA SER A 61 -11.33 -0.32 -0.05
C SER A 61 -10.05 -0.62 -0.82
N HIS A 62 -10.11 -1.51 -1.82
CA HIS A 62 -8.95 -1.99 -2.57
C HIS A 62 -9.24 -1.88 -4.07
N ASN A 63 -8.24 -1.48 -4.86
CA ASN A 63 -8.41 -1.16 -6.29
C ASN A 63 -9.60 -0.22 -6.57
N ASP A 64 -9.88 0.72 -5.68
CA ASP A 64 -11.07 1.59 -5.81
C ASP A 64 -10.86 2.72 -6.82
N GLU A 65 -9.63 2.97 -7.26
CA GLU A 65 -9.29 3.85 -8.37
C GLU A 65 -9.94 3.42 -9.70
N MET A 66 -10.38 2.15 -9.81
CA MET A 66 -11.26 1.68 -10.90
C MET A 66 -12.62 2.41 -10.94
N GLN A 67 -13.03 3.05 -9.84
CA GLN A 67 -14.24 3.88 -9.74
C GLN A 67 -13.98 5.33 -10.20
N GLY A 68 -12.78 5.62 -10.71
CA GLY A 68 -12.34 6.93 -11.18
C GLY A 68 -12.36 7.97 -10.07
N SER A 69 -12.76 9.21 -10.42
CA SER A 69 -12.76 10.34 -9.49
C SER A 69 -13.72 10.21 -8.29
N LYS A 70 -14.50 9.12 -8.21
CA LYS A 70 -15.45 8.87 -7.12
C LYS A 70 -14.94 7.85 -6.10
N ALA A 71 -13.77 7.23 -6.32
CA ALA A 71 -13.17 6.19 -5.48
C ALA A 71 -13.33 6.48 -3.97
N LEU A 72 -12.71 7.56 -3.49
CA LEU A 72 -12.77 7.98 -2.09
C LEU A 72 -14.21 8.19 -1.61
N THR A 73 -15.00 8.97 -2.36
CA THR A 73 -16.37 9.32 -1.92
C THR A 73 -17.28 8.11 -1.82
N LEU A 74 -17.13 7.13 -2.72
CA LEU A 74 -17.89 5.89 -2.69
C LEU A 74 -17.50 5.06 -1.45
N ALA A 75 -16.21 4.85 -1.22
CA ALA A 75 -15.72 4.14 -0.03
C ALA A 75 -16.21 4.80 1.28
N LEU A 76 -16.08 6.12 1.39
CA LEU A 76 -16.57 6.86 2.57
C LEU A 76 -18.09 6.78 2.72
N SER A 77 -18.85 6.76 1.63
CA SER A 77 -20.32 6.64 1.67
C SER A 77 -20.81 5.29 2.22
N HIS A 78 -19.98 4.25 2.13
CA HIS A 78 -20.23 2.95 2.77
C HIS A 78 -19.57 2.82 4.15
N GLY A 79 -18.88 3.85 4.62
CA GLY A 79 -18.20 3.84 5.92
C GLY A 79 -16.89 3.07 5.95
N TYR A 80 -16.22 2.81 4.82
CA TYR A 80 -14.93 2.11 4.80
C TYR A 80 -13.91 2.79 5.71
N GLY A 81 -13.36 2.05 6.66
CA GLY A 81 -12.41 2.53 7.65
C GLY A 81 -10.95 2.60 7.18
N SER A 82 -10.64 1.91 6.07
CA SER A 82 -9.35 1.95 5.41
C SER A 82 -9.55 2.00 3.89
N ILE A 83 -8.69 2.76 3.20
CA ILE A 83 -8.77 2.95 1.75
C ILE A 83 -7.37 2.82 1.17
N GLU A 84 -7.20 1.99 0.14
CA GLU A 84 -5.96 1.87 -0.62
C GLU A 84 -5.90 2.88 -1.76
N ALA A 85 -4.71 3.38 -2.05
CA ALA A 85 -4.40 4.11 -3.26
C ALA A 85 -3.14 3.50 -3.87
N ASP A 86 -3.28 2.95 -5.07
CA ASP A 86 -2.19 2.38 -5.85
C ASP A 86 -1.40 3.51 -6.53
N VAL A 87 -0.27 3.90 -5.94
CA VAL A 87 0.46 5.12 -6.31
C VAL A 87 1.70 4.81 -7.14
N TRP A 88 1.82 5.53 -8.26
CA TRP A 88 3.00 5.56 -9.12
C TRP A 88 3.63 6.95 -9.11
N LEU A 89 4.96 7.00 -9.25
CA LEU A 89 5.68 8.22 -9.60
C LEU A 89 5.86 8.27 -11.12
N ALA A 90 5.09 9.13 -11.78
CA ALA A 90 5.14 9.32 -13.23
C ALA A 90 5.65 10.71 -13.60
N ALA A 91 6.41 10.81 -14.69
CA ALA A 91 6.72 12.07 -15.35
C ALA A 91 5.93 12.11 -16.66
N TYR A 92 5.29 13.25 -16.96
CA TYR A 92 4.52 13.42 -18.19
C TYR A 92 5.32 14.21 -19.22
N ASP A 93 5.20 13.81 -20.49
CA ASP A 93 5.65 14.64 -21.61
C ASP A 93 4.63 15.75 -21.94
N GLN A 94 4.96 16.64 -22.87
CA GLN A 94 4.06 17.73 -23.29
C GLN A 94 2.77 17.25 -24.00
N SER A 95 2.69 15.97 -24.38
CA SER A 95 1.50 15.38 -24.99
C SER A 95 0.51 14.84 -23.96
N GLY A 96 0.86 14.91 -22.66
CA GLY A 96 0.03 14.41 -21.57
C GLY A 96 0.11 12.89 -21.42
N HIS A 97 1.03 12.23 -22.12
CA HIS A 97 1.33 10.82 -21.92
C HIS A 97 2.35 10.68 -20.80
N ALA A 98 2.09 9.79 -19.84
CA ALA A 98 3.10 9.38 -18.88
C ALA A 98 4.23 8.71 -19.67
N GLU A 99 5.47 9.19 -19.56
CA GLU A 99 6.59 8.42 -20.05
C GLU A 99 6.64 7.14 -19.21
N GLY A 100 6.36 5.99 -19.85
CA GLY A 100 6.19 4.67 -19.22
C GLY A 100 7.45 4.05 -18.62
N ARG A 101 8.26 4.87 -17.95
CA ARG A 101 9.37 4.45 -17.11
C ARG A 101 9.16 5.10 -15.76
N ALA A 102 8.56 4.34 -14.84
CA ALA A 102 8.71 4.60 -13.42
C ALA A 102 10.16 5.02 -13.15
N LEU A 103 10.35 6.23 -12.65
CA LEU A 103 11.67 6.78 -12.40
C LEU A 103 12.35 5.91 -11.34
N SER A 104 13.31 5.08 -11.74
CA SER A 104 14.08 4.24 -10.82
C SER A 104 15.27 5.02 -10.27
N HIS A 105 15.57 4.84 -8.99
CA HIS A 105 16.78 5.39 -8.41
C HIS A 105 18.01 4.59 -8.89
N GLU A 106 19.00 5.24 -9.49
CA GLU A 106 20.32 4.64 -9.74
C GLU A 106 21.16 4.75 -8.45
N PRO A 107 21.51 3.64 -7.77
CA PRO A 107 22.34 3.72 -6.58
C PRO A 107 23.75 4.19 -6.95
N GLY A 108 24.22 5.22 -6.23
CA GLY A 108 25.56 5.78 -6.37
C GLY A 108 26.66 4.70 -6.38
N ALA A 109 27.60 4.86 -7.30
CA ALA A 109 28.65 3.91 -7.64
C ALA A 109 29.46 3.38 -6.44
N ALA A 110 29.06 2.24 -5.89
CA ALA A 110 29.92 1.37 -5.06
C ALA A 110 29.39 -0.07 -4.93
N SER A 111 29.21 -0.81 -6.03
CA SER A 111 29.59 -2.23 -6.16
C SER A 111 29.07 -2.79 -7.49
N ARG A 112 29.96 -2.97 -8.47
CA ARG A 112 29.66 -3.82 -9.63
C ARG A 112 29.74 -5.28 -9.18
N VAL A 113 28.61 -5.98 -9.24
CA VAL A 113 28.57 -7.46 -9.31
C VAL A 113 27.82 -7.80 -10.61
N PRO A 114 28.30 -8.74 -11.43
CA PRO A 114 27.79 -8.89 -12.79
C PRO A 114 26.38 -9.48 -12.83
N GLU A 115 25.57 -9.00 -13.77
CA GLU A 115 24.28 -9.56 -14.14
C GLU A 115 24.38 -11.04 -14.53
N SER A 116 23.46 -11.86 -14.03
CA SER A 116 23.04 -13.07 -14.71
C SER A 116 21.52 -13.23 -14.61
N ARG A 117 20.83 -12.92 -15.70
CA ARG A 117 19.47 -13.42 -15.99
C ARG A 117 19.57 -14.92 -16.16
N HIS A 118 18.86 -15.69 -15.35
CA HIS A 118 18.23 -16.97 -15.72
C HIS A 118 17.25 -17.37 -14.60
N TRP A 119 15.96 -17.40 -14.93
CA TRP A 119 14.93 -18.06 -14.13
C TRP A 119 15.12 -19.57 -14.24
N LEU A 120 15.37 -20.25 -13.12
CA LEU A 120 15.24 -21.71 -12.97
C LEU A 120 14.74 -22.05 -11.55
N PRO A 121 14.08 -23.19 -11.36
CA PRO A 121 13.00 -23.37 -10.39
C PRO A 121 13.48 -23.72 -8.96
N VAL A 122 12.54 -23.60 -8.02
CA VAL A 122 12.61 -23.98 -6.59
C VAL A 122 13.37 -25.29 -6.39
N PRO A 123 14.41 -25.34 -5.54
CA PRO A 123 14.98 -26.62 -5.11
C PRO A 123 14.32 -27.12 -3.82
N GLU A 124 14.00 -28.41 -3.93
CA GLU A 124 13.64 -29.37 -2.91
C GLU A 124 14.66 -29.41 -1.76
N ILE A 125 14.17 -29.79 -0.57
CA ILE A 125 14.83 -29.84 0.74
C ILE A 125 16.25 -30.45 0.65
N ILE A 126 17.26 -29.71 1.13
CA ILE A 126 18.65 -30.19 1.22
C ILE A 126 18.96 -30.67 2.65
N ASP A 127 19.49 -31.89 2.75
CA ASP A 127 19.97 -32.58 3.94
C ASP A 127 21.13 -31.84 4.65
N GLU A 128 21.14 -31.90 5.99
CA GLU A 128 22.00 -31.16 6.91
C GLU A 128 23.47 -31.61 6.86
N THR A 129 23.75 -32.72 6.17
CA THR A 129 25.09 -33.30 5.97
C THR A 129 25.92 -32.49 4.95
N GLU A 130 25.29 -31.92 3.91
CA GLU A 130 25.97 -31.15 2.86
C GLU A 130 26.38 -29.74 3.36
N ARG A 131 25.60 -29.18 4.31
CA ARG A 131 25.85 -27.87 4.95
C ARG A 131 27.16 -27.82 5.74
N LYS A 132 27.59 -28.95 6.32
CA LYS A 132 28.85 -29.05 7.08
C LYS A 132 30.08 -29.21 6.19
N ARG A 133 29.92 -29.62 4.92
CA ARG A 133 31.04 -29.77 3.97
C ARG A 133 31.48 -28.42 3.40
N LEU A 134 30.52 -27.52 3.15
CA LEU A 134 30.76 -26.20 2.53
C LEU A 134 31.33 -25.13 3.49
N LEU A 135 31.32 -25.37 4.81
CA LEU A 135 31.92 -24.48 5.81
C LEU A 135 33.43 -24.72 6.05
N SER A 136 34.09 -25.60 5.28
CA SER A 136 35.49 -25.98 5.49
C SER A 136 36.51 -25.35 4.52
N ILE A 137 36.11 -24.39 3.68
CA ILE A 137 37.02 -23.74 2.72
C ILE A 137 37.09 -22.24 2.99
N ALA A 138 38.07 -21.84 3.80
CA ALA A 138 38.50 -20.45 3.95
C ALA A 138 39.87 -20.27 3.30
N PRO A 139 40.11 -19.21 2.50
CA PRO A 139 41.46 -18.90 2.04
C PRO A 139 42.25 -18.19 3.14
N ARG A 140 43.39 -18.78 3.50
CA ARG A 140 44.44 -18.17 4.33
C ARG A 140 44.98 -16.90 3.66
N ARG A 141 45.07 -15.80 4.42
CA ARG A 141 46.05 -14.73 4.19
C ARG A 141 47.08 -14.74 5.32
N GLN A 142 48.34 -14.62 4.95
CA GLN A 142 49.50 -14.47 5.83
C GLN A 142 50.35 -13.25 5.37
N PRO A 143 51.28 -12.76 6.20
CA PRO A 143 51.31 -11.37 6.65
C PRO A 143 52.31 -10.47 5.93
N GLY A 144 52.21 -9.17 6.23
CA GLY A 144 53.01 -8.10 5.66
C GLY A 144 54.45 -8.00 6.15
N THR A 145 55.21 -7.23 5.37
CA THR A 145 56.46 -6.52 5.65
C THR A 145 56.22 -5.15 5.01
N GLY A 146 56.32 -4.00 5.69
CA GLY A 146 57.49 -3.46 6.36
C GLY A 146 58.25 -2.60 5.35
N ASP A 147 58.05 -1.26 5.36
CA ASP A 147 59.13 -0.28 5.25
C ASP A 147 58.68 1.19 5.28
N GLN A 148 59.64 2.02 5.68
CA GLN A 148 59.54 3.32 6.31
C GLN A 148 59.66 4.53 5.36
N ALA A 149 59.23 5.68 5.91
CA ALA A 149 59.87 7.02 5.87
C ALA A 149 59.85 7.88 4.58
N GLY A 150 59.67 9.20 4.81
CA GLY A 150 60.11 10.28 3.93
C GLY A 150 59.01 11.30 3.56
N THR A 151 58.63 12.21 4.46
CA THR A 151 59.06 13.63 4.52
C THR A 151 58.68 14.55 3.34
N SER A 152 57.78 15.49 3.66
CA SER A 152 57.88 16.95 3.46
C SER A 152 57.57 17.64 2.11
N ALA A 153 56.89 18.77 2.30
CA ALA A 153 56.97 20.04 1.55
C ALA A 153 55.98 20.32 0.39
N VAL A 154 54.95 21.10 0.74
CA VAL A 154 54.36 22.25 0.02
C VAL A 154 55.45 23.36 -0.05
N PRO A 155 55.62 24.20 -1.11
CA PRO A 155 54.65 25.27 -1.40
C PRO A 155 54.53 25.87 -2.83
N GLN A 156 53.31 26.39 -3.07
CA GLN A 156 52.91 27.70 -3.61
C GLN A 156 53.28 28.22 -5.02
N HIS A 157 52.23 28.82 -5.62
CA HIS A 157 52.17 30.07 -6.40
C HIS A 157 52.70 30.10 -7.86
N GLU A 158 51.82 30.37 -8.83
CA GLU A 158 51.67 31.66 -9.54
C GLU A 158 50.74 31.55 -10.78
N ASP A 159 49.78 32.47 -10.87
CA ASP A 159 49.10 32.96 -12.08
C ASP A 159 49.63 34.38 -12.30
N PRO A 160 49.93 34.86 -13.54
CA PRO A 160 48.91 35.66 -14.25
C PRO A 160 48.93 35.60 -15.79
N ARG A 161 47.72 35.58 -16.36
CA ARG A 161 47.22 36.45 -17.46
C ARG A 161 48.00 36.50 -18.80
N GLY A 162 47.30 36.08 -19.86
CA GLY A 162 47.60 36.48 -21.25
C GLY A 162 46.50 36.11 -22.24
N ALA A 163 45.53 37.00 -22.46
CA ALA A 163 44.62 36.94 -23.62
C ALA A 163 45.28 37.58 -24.85
N PRO A 164 44.97 37.10 -26.07
CA PRO A 164 44.15 37.93 -26.95
C PRO A 164 43.13 37.15 -27.81
N SER A 165 41.98 37.77 -28.09
CA SER A 165 41.02 37.44 -29.16
C SER A 165 41.13 38.50 -30.28
N PRO A 166 40.48 38.39 -31.47
CA PRO A 166 39.68 37.29 -32.04
C PRO A 166 40.03 36.93 -33.50
N GLN A 167 39.86 35.68 -33.91
CA GLN A 167 39.60 35.36 -35.33
C GLN A 167 38.42 34.40 -35.46
N GLN A 168 37.46 34.84 -36.28
CA GLN A 168 36.26 34.13 -36.68
C GLN A 168 36.61 32.78 -37.30
N ALA A 169 36.08 31.70 -36.73
CA ALA A 169 35.95 30.43 -37.42
C ALA A 169 34.49 29.95 -37.26
N HIS A 170 33.85 29.75 -38.40
CA HIS A 170 32.49 29.23 -38.53
C HIS A 170 32.33 27.91 -37.78
N ALA A 171 31.42 27.87 -36.80
CA ALA A 171 30.94 26.63 -36.22
C ALA A 171 29.88 26.00 -37.16
N PRO A 172 29.95 24.69 -37.45
CA PRO A 172 28.82 23.99 -38.03
C PRO A 172 27.74 23.86 -36.96
N SER A 173 26.53 24.30 -37.28
CA SER A 173 25.33 24.08 -36.49
C SER A 173 25.00 22.58 -36.44
N ALA A 174 25.60 21.87 -35.50
CA ALA A 174 25.10 20.57 -35.07
C ALA A 174 23.81 20.84 -34.28
N GLY A 175 22.68 20.36 -34.82
CA GLY A 175 21.38 20.46 -34.17
C GLY A 175 21.44 19.85 -32.78
N ILE A 176 21.43 20.72 -31.77
CA ILE A 176 20.95 20.35 -30.44
C ILE A 176 19.45 20.13 -30.65
N GLN A 177 19.05 18.88 -30.86
CA GLN A 177 17.68 18.47 -30.58
C GLN A 177 17.42 18.91 -29.14
N SER A 178 16.57 19.92 -28.99
CA SER A 178 16.04 20.35 -27.70
C SER A 178 15.53 19.10 -26.99
N ARG A 179 16.17 18.70 -25.89
CA ARG A 179 15.57 17.73 -24.97
C ARG A 179 14.18 18.25 -24.65
N GLU A 180 13.18 17.49 -25.04
CA GLU A 180 11.78 17.80 -24.78
C GLU A 180 11.60 18.03 -23.28
N ALA A 181 10.92 19.12 -22.91
CA ALA A 181 10.78 19.50 -21.52
C ALA A 181 9.81 18.53 -20.83
N VAL A 182 10.36 17.53 -20.13
CA VAL A 182 9.63 16.62 -19.25
C VAL A 182 9.06 17.43 -18.09
N SER A 183 7.76 17.25 -17.79
CA SER A 183 7.12 17.88 -16.64
C SER A 183 7.71 17.38 -15.32
N ALA A 184 7.53 18.15 -14.25
CA ALA A 184 7.94 17.71 -12.92
C ALA A 184 7.20 16.40 -12.57
N PRO A 185 7.89 15.38 -12.01
CA PRO A 185 7.26 14.12 -11.63
C PRO A 185 6.09 14.35 -10.67
N THR A 186 5.03 13.58 -10.83
CA THR A 186 3.78 13.69 -10.07
C THR A 186 3.33 12.31 -9.61
N LEU A 187 2.66 12.26 -8.45
CA LEU A 187 2.04 11.04 -7.94
C LEU A 187 0.71 10.78 -8.63
N THR A 188 0.60 9.63 -9.28
CA THR A 188 -0.56 9.19 -10.06
C THR A 188 -1.16 7.93 -9.46
N VAL A 189 -2.42 7.63 -9.77
CA VAL A 189 -3.11 6.46 -9.22
C VAL A 189 -3.63 5.51 -10.29
N GLY A 190 -3.44 4.21 -10.09
CA GLY A 190 -3.85 3.13 -10.99
C GLY A 190 -3.30 1.78 -10.51
N HIS A 191 -4.07 0.69 -10.62
CA HIS A 191 -3.58 -0.63 -10.22
C HIS A 191 -2.37 -1.08 -11.05
N GLU A 192 -2.51 -1.00 -12.36
CA GLU A 192 -1.40 -1.11 -13.31
C GLU A 192 -1.09 0.27 -13.95
N GLU A 193 0.12 0.44 -14.46
CA GLU A 193 0.57 1.69 -15.09
C GLU A 193 -0.33 2.13 -16.26
N HIS A 194 -0.89 1.18 -17.00
CA HIS A 194 -1.79 1.47 -18.13
C HIS A 194 -3.22 1.86 -17.69
N GLU A 195 -3.52 1.78 -16.40
CA GLU A 195 -4.83 2.06 -15.79
C GLU A 195 -4.84 3.37 -15.01
N ILE A 196 -3.78 4.18 -15.13
CA ILE A 196 -3.67 5.47 -14.45
C ILE A 196 -4.89 6.35 -14.80
N SER A 197 -5.63 6.74 -13.76
CA SER A 197 -6.94 7.42 -13.89
C SER A 197 -6.93 8.87 -13.39
N GLY A 198 -5.83 9.33 -12.80
CA GLY A 198 -5.65 10.69 -12.33
C GLY A 198 -4.45 10.84 -11.38
N THR A 199 -4.37 11.98 -10.69
CA THR A 199 -3.34 12.21 -9.68
C THR A 199 -3.80 11.73 -8.30
N PHE A 200 -2.86 11.28 -7.47
CA PHE A 200 -3.12 10.94 -6.07
C PHE A 200 -3.70 12.13 -5.30
N LYS A 201 -3.26 13.33 -5.66
CA LYS A 201 -3.75 14.58 -5.09
C LYS A 201 -5.24 14.80 -5.38
N ASP A 202 -5.65 14.68 -6.64
CA ASP A 202 -7.01 15.02 -7.06
C ASP A 202 -8.04 13.97 -6.61
N ILE A 203 -7.65 12.69 -6.61
CA ILE A 203 -8.59 11.59 -6.30
C ILE A 203 -8.73 11.37 -4.79
N TYR A 204 -7.65 11.51 -4.01
CA TYR A 204 -7.65 11.20 -2.58
C TYR A 204 -7.38 12.43 -1.70
N LEU A 205 -6.24 13.12 -1.89
CA LEU A 205 -5.79 14.11 -0.91
C LEU A 205 -6.66 15.38 -0.86
N ASP A 206 -6.97 15.99 -2.00
CA ASP A 206 -7.76 17.22 -2.04
C ASP A 206 -9.18 17.02 -1.50
N PRO A 207 -9.92 15.95 -1.91
CA PRO A 207 -11.22 15.66 -1.34
C PRO A 207 -11.16 15.38 0.18
N LEU A 208 -10.17 14.63 0.66
CA LEU A 208 -9.97 14.38 2.09
C LEU A 208 -9.74 15.68 2.86
N LEU A 209 -8.81 16.51 2.38
CA LEU A 209 -8.46 17.77 3.00
C LEU A 209 -9.67 18.71 3.07
N LYS A 210 -10.45 18.79 1.98
CA LYS A 210 -11.67 19.58 1.92
C LYS A 210 -12.68 19.17 3.00
N ILE A 211 -12.97 17.87 3.12
CA ILE A 211 -13.93 17.37 4.12
C ILE A 211 -13.42 17.69 5.54
N LEU A 212 -12.14 17.44 5.81
CA LEU A 212 -11.57 17.71 7.13
C LEU A 212 -11.56 19.20 7.47
N ASP A 213 -11.24 20.07 6.52
CA ASP A 213 -11.28 21.53 6.72
C ASP A 213 -12.69 22.03 7.01
N GLU A 214 -13.70 21.50 6.33
CA GLU A 214 -15.11 21.81 6.58
C GLU A 214 -15.52 21.34 8.00
N ASN A 215 -15.15 20.13 8.40
CA ASN A 215 -15.50 19.56 9.70
C ASN A 215 -14.78 20.24 10.88
N ASN A 216 -13.60 20.81 10.65
CA ASN A 216 -12.72 21.35 11.70
C ASN A 216 -12.58 22.87 11.71
N LYS A 217 -13.45 23.58 10.98
CA LYS A 217 -13.44 25.05 10.96
C LYS A 217 -13.59 25.64 12.37
N GLY A 218 -12.56 26.36 12.83
CA GLY A 218 -12.54 27.04 14.13
C GLY A 218 -12.25 26.12 15.33
N ARG A 219 -11.84 24.87 15.11
CA ARG A 219 -11.48 23.93 16.17
C ARG A 219 -9.99 23.92 16.46
N ASP A 220 -9.63 23.52 17.68
CA ASP A 220 -8.23 23.24 18.05
C ASP A 220 -7.92 21.75 17.83
N VAL A 221 -7.63 21.42 16.57
CA VAL A 221 -7.29 20.07 16.11
C VAL A 221 -6.12 19.49 16.90
N ARG A 222 -5.09 20.31 17.18
CA ARG A 222 -3.85 19.88 17.85
C ARG A 222 -4.06 19.58 19.33
N ALA A 223 -5.04 20.22 19.97
CA ALA A 223 -5.48 19.85 21.32
C ALA A 223 -6.33 18.56 21.36
N GLY A 224 -6.56 17.90 20.23
CA GLY A 224 -7.40 16.71 20.12
C GLY A 224 -8.88 17.00 19.88
N ASP A 225 -9.27 18.27 19.67
CA ASP A 225 -10.64 18.65 19.31
C ASP A 225 -10.90 18.55 17.79
N TRP A 226 -10.53 17.42 17.18
CA TRP A 226 -10.79 17.18 15.76
C TRP A 226 -12.09 16.43 15.50
N VAL A 227 -12.68 16.59 14.33
CA VAL A 227 -13.82 15.82 13.82
C VAL A 227 -13.39 15.15 12.53
N GLY A 228 -13.48 13.82 12.50
CA GLY A 228 -13.12 12.97 11.37
C GLY A 228 -14.17 12.97 10.26
N LEU A 229 -14.19 11.90 9.45
CA LEU A 229 -15.00 11.83 8.23
C LEU A 229 -16.41 11.26 8.45
N TYR A 230 -16.60 10.43 9.47
CA TYR A 230 -17.84 9.68 9.70
C TYR A 230 -18.78 10.49 10.62
N LYS A 231 -19.96 10.85 10.13
CA LYS A 231 -20.91 11.70 10.88
C LYS A 231 -21.36 11.06 12.20
N ASP A 232 -21.58 9.75 12.19
CA ASP A 232 -22.05 9.00 13.36
C ASP A 232 -20.90 8.39 14.18
N ASP A 233 -19.67 8.66 13.78
CA ASP A 233 -18.45 8.32 14.54
C ASP A 233 -17.41 9.44 14.35
N PRO A 234 -17.68 10.64 14.88
CA PRO A 234 -16.92 11.85 14.57
C PRO A 234 -15.48 11.81 15.07
N LYS A 235 -15.11 10.84 15.92
CA LYS A 235 -13.75 10.63 16.42
C LYS A 235 -13.12 9.34 15.87
N ALA A 236 -13.72 8.72 14.85
CA ALA A 236 -13.10 7.61 14.15
C ALA A 236 -12.04 8.11 13.16
N GLU A 237 -10.84 7.54 13.26
CA GLU A 237 -9.77 7.71 12.28
C GLU A 237 -10.11 6.96 10.98
N VAL A 238 -9.76 7.55 9.84
CA VAL A 238 -9.68 6.82 8.56
C VAL A 238 -8.22 6.48 8.27
N GLN A 239 -7.98 5.30 7.70
CA GLN A 239 -6.66 4.90 7.24
C GLN A 239 -6.56 5.05 5.72
N ILE A 240 -5.48 5.65 5.22
CA ILE A 240 -5.12 5.61 3.80
C ILE A 240 -3.86 4.76 3.66
N LEU A 241 -3.98 3.64 2.95
CA LEU A 241 -2.86 2.81 2.54
C LEU A 241 -2.36 3.30 1.18
N VAL A 242 -1.15 3.85 1.14
CA VAL A 242 -0.48 4.21 -0.10
C VAL A 242 0.37 3.03 -0.53
N ASP A 243 -0.11 2.27 -1.53
CA ASP A 243 0.62 1.15 -2.10
C ASP A 243 1.56 1.66 -3.21
N MET A 244 2.86 1.75 -2.92
CA MET A 244 3.85 2.27 -3.87
C MET A 244 4.16 1.22 -4.94
N LYS A 245 3.64 1.41 -6.14
CA LYS A 245 3.84 0.50 -7.28
C LYS A 245 5.13 0.75 -8.05
N SER A 246 5.67 1.96 -7.99
CA SER A 246 6.98 2.34 -8.56
C SER A 246 8.11 2.19 -7.54
N ASP A 247 9.34 2.59 -7.92
CA ASP A 247 10.49 2.66 -7.01
C ASP A 247 10.15 3.47 -5.76
N GLY A 248 10.16 2.81 -4.59
CA GLY A 248 9.71 3.43 -3.35
C GLY A 248 10.64 4.53 -2.85
N TYR A 249 11.96 4.41 -3.05
CA TYR A 249 12.91 5.45 -2.63
C TYR A 249 12.75 6.72 -3.48
N ALA A 250 12.52 6.57 -4.79
CA ALA A 250 12.21 7.70 -5.67
C ALA A 250 10.83 8.31 -5.36
N THR A 251 9.84 7.50 -5.02
CA THR A 251 8.45 7.92 -4.72
C THR A 251 8.35 8.62 -3.35
N TRP A 252 9.12 8.18 -2.36
CA TRP A 252 9.08 8.66 -0.97
C TRP A 252 9.10 10.18 -0.79
N PRO A 253 10.05 10.96 -1.35
CA PRO A 253 10.09 12.41 -1.15
C PRO A 253 8.85 13.13 -1.71
N TYR A 254 8.25 12.59 -2.77
CA TYR A 254 7.01 13.16 -3.33
C TYR A 254 5.82 12.86 -2.44
N LEU A 255 5.74 11.65 -1.86
CA LEU A 255 4.68 11.31 -0.91
C LEU A 255 4.80 12.14 0.37
N ASP A 256 5.99 12.24 0.94
CA ASP A 256 6.25 13.02 2.16
C ASP A 256 5.89 14.51 1.98
N ALA A 257 6.20 15.08 0.82
CA ALA A 257 5.78 16.42 0.46
C ALA A 257 4.27 16.54 0.25
N ALA A 258 3.63 15.54 -0.38
CA ALA A 258 2.20 15.57 -0.69
C ALA A 258 1.31 15.55 0.57
N VAL A 259 1.77 14.95 1.68
CA VAL A 259 1.02 14.89 2.94
C VAL A 259 1.20 16.12 3.83
N GLU A 260 2.10 17.04 3.49
CA GLU A 260 2.39 18.25 4.28
C GLU A 260 1.14 19.09 4.62
N PRO A 261 0.14 19.29 3.74
CA PRO A 261 -1.06 20.03 4.10
C PRO A 261 -1.83 19.45 5.30
N PHE A 262 -1.83 18.12 5.46
CA PHE A 262 -2.47 17.45 6.60
C PHE A 262 -1.62 17.60 7.86
N ARG A 263 -0.29 17.49 7.73
CA ARG A 263 0.68 17.71 8.81
C ARG A 263 0.58 19.12 9.38
N ALA A 264 0.56 20.13 8.49
CA ALA A 264 0.43 21.55 8.85
C ALA A 264 -0.87 21.88 9.60
N LYS A 265 -1.92 21.07 9.44
CA LYS A 265 -3.21 21.23 10.12
C LYS A 265 -3.38 20.32 11.34
N GLY A 266 -2.45 19.40 11.60
CA GLY A 266 -2.55 18.44 12.69
C GLY A 266 -3.56 17.32 12.44
N TYR A 267 -3.88 17.04 11.17
CA TYR A 267 -4.84 15.99 10.82
C TYR A 267 -4.26 14.57 10.86
N LEU A 268 -2.93 14.44 10.80
CA LEU A 268 -2.26 13.14 10.85
C LEU A 268 -2.17 12.62 12.28
N THR A 269 -2.45 11.34 12.47
CA THR A 269 -1.99 10.59 13.64
C THR A 269 -0.50 10.39 13.53
N THR A 270 0.23 10.74 14.60
CA THR A 270 1.69 10.71 14.63
C THR A 270 2.20 9.99 15.86
N TYR A 271 3.37 9.39 15.75
CA TYR A 271 4.12 8.79 16.84
C TYR A 271 5.51 9.43 16.94
N ASP A 272 5.90 9.86 18.14
CA ASP A 272 7.25 10.32 18.43
C ASP A 272 8.07 9.17 19.06
N PRO A 273 9.04 8.58 18.33
CA PRO A 273 9.85 7.48 18.86
C PRO A 273 10.73 7.88 20.04
N ALA A 274 11.15 9.14 20.13
CA ALA A 274 12.04 9.61 21.19
C ALA A 274 11.31 9.75 22.54
N SER A 275 10.04 10.17 22.50
CA SER A 275 9.20 10.31 23.69
C SER A 275 8.19 9.16 23.89
N SER A 276 8.13 8.22 22.95
CA SER A 276 7.14 7.14 22.89
C SER A 276 5.69 7.65 22.99
N LYS A 277 5.41 8.80 22.38
CA LYS A 277 4.13 9.51 22.52
C LYS A 277 3.32 9.49 21.23
N TRP A 278 2.05 9.12 21.35
CA TRP A 278 1.05 9.28 20.29
C TRP A 278 0.39 10.65 20.33
N THR A 279 0.16 11.22 19.15
CA THR A 279 -0.75 12.35 18.93
C THR A 279 -1.76 11.90 17.88
N TYR A 280 -3.03 11.80 18.25
CA TYR A 280 -4.08 11.28 17.38
C TYR A 280 -4.73 12.39 16.57
N GLY A 281 -4.89 12.16 15.27
CA GLY A 281 -5.66 12.97 14.33
C GLY A 281 -6.70 12.11 13.58
N PRO A 282 -7.55 12.70 12.74
CA PRO A 282 -8.54 11.96 11.97
C PRO A 282 -7.97 11.03 10.88
N LEU A 283 -6.69 11.15 10.52
CA LEU A 283 -6.08 10.45 9.38
C LEU A 283 -4.84 9.65 9.79
N VAL A 284 -4.81 8.36 9.45
CA VAL A 284 -3.63 7.49 9.58
C VAL A 284 -3.10 7.17 8.18
N MET A 285 -1.85 7.52 7.90
CA MET A 285 -1.21 7.20 6.62
C MET A 285 -0.33 5.96 6.78
N VAL A 286 -0.59 4.92 5.99
CA VAL A 286 0.21 3.69 5.96
C VAL A 286 0.79 3.53 4.57
N CYS A 287 2.05 3.12 4.47
CA CYS A 287 2.77 2.94 3.21
C CYS A 287 3.07 1.45 2.99
N GLY A 288 2.61 0.92 1.87
CA GLY A 288 2.82 -0.45 1.42
C GLY A 288 3.63 -0.54 0.13
N GLY A 289 3.63 -1.71 -0.49
CA GLY A 289 4.30 -1.96 -1.76
C GLY A 289 5.81 -1.85 -1.66
N SER A 290 6.38 -1.00 -2.50
CA SER A 290 7.82 -0.73 -2.55
C SER A 290 8.30 0.27 -1.51
N ALA A 291 7.44 0.73 -0.58
CA ALA A 291 7.78 1.76 0.39
C ALA A 291 9.07 1.44 1.18
N PRO A 292 10.01 2.40 1.30
CA PRO A 292 11.26 2.17 2.01
C PRO A 292 11.02 2.08 3.52
N ILE A 293 11.21 0.90 4.12
CA ILE A 293 11.10 0.68 5.58
C ILE A 293 12.02 1.62 6.38
N ALA A 294 13.17 2.02 5.82
CA ALA A 294 14.06 2.98 6.47
C ALA A 294 13.43 4.38 6.56
N GLY A 295 12.65 4.79 5.55
CA GLY A 295 11.94 6.08 5.54
C GLY A 295 10.85 6.16 6.61
N THR A 296 10.09 5.07 6.84
CA THR A 296 9.11 5.01 7.93
C THR A 296 9.78 4.87 9.30
N TYR A 297 10.84 4.05 9.42
CA TYR A 297 11.49 3.78 10.69
C TYR A 297 12.19 5.01 11.29
N TYR A 298 12.97 5.74 10.47
CA TYR A 298 13.78 6.87 10.91
C TYR A 298 13.03 8.21 10.94
N SER A 299 11.76 8.27 10.52
CA SER A 299 10.97 9.50 10.61
C SER A 299 10.62 9.85 12.06
N SER A 300 10.68 11.15 12.38
CA SER A 300 10.38 11.67 13.72
C SER A 300 9.91 13.14 13.65
N PRO A 301 8.67 13.47 14.06
CA PRO A 301 7.61 12.52 14.40
C PRO A 301 7.27 11.65 13.18
N ARG A 302 6.95 10.38 13.42
CA ARG A 302 6.49 9.44 12.41
C ARG A 302 5.01 9.68 12.15
N ASP A 303 4.66 9.99 10.92
CA ASP A 303 3.28 10.17 10.46
C ASP A 303 2.94 9.39 9.19
N LEU A 304 3.97 8.83 8.54
CA LEU A 304 3.87 7.76 7.56
C LEU A 304 4.31 6.44 8.20
N PHE A 305 3.35 5.54 8.40
CA PHE A 305 3.60 4.21 8.98
C PHE A 305 3.81 3.16 7.89
N HIS A 306 4.25 1.96 8.25
CA HIS A 306 4.51 0.87 7.30
C HIS A 306 3.40 -0.19 7.31
N ASP A 307 3.12 -0.80 6.16
CA ASP A 307 2.35 -2.05 6.08
C ASP A 307 3.30 -3.24 6.24
N ALA A 308 3.24 -3.93 7.38
CA ALA A 308 4.14 -5.03 7.68
C ALA A 308 3.76 -6.33 6.92
N PRO A 309 4.72 -7.22 6.64
CA PRO A 309 4.44 -8.53 6.07
C PRO A 309 3.77 -9.45 7.12
N LEU A 310 2.46 -9.66 7.02
CA LEU A 310 1.65 -10.39 8.02
C LEU A 310 2.22 -11.77 8.37
N ILE A 311 2.66 -12.54 7.37
CA ILE A 311 3.19 -13.88 7.58
C ILE A 311 4.63 -13.92 8.15
N LYS A 312 5.31 -12.77 8.20
CA LYS A 312 6.69 -12.63 8.69
C LYS A 312 6.78 -11.81 9.98
N LEU A 313 5.66 -11.53 10.65
CA LEU A 313 5.68 -10.72 11.88
C LEU A 313 6.53 -11.32 13.00
N LYS A 314 6.75 -12.64 13.02
CA LYS A 314 7.62 -13.32 14.00
C LYS A 314 9.10 -13.23 13.65
N GLU A 315 9.44 -12.87 12.42
CA GLU A 315 10.82 -12.72 11.98
C GLU A 315 11.34 -11.34 12.39
N PRO A 316 12.61 -11.22 12.83
CA PRO A 316 13.21 -9.93 13.10
C PRO A 316 13.20 -9.04 11.85
N LEU A 317 12.79 -7.79 12.02
CA LEU A 317 12.91 -6.77 10.99
C LEU A 317 14.37 -6.32 10.88
N SER A 318 14.98 -6.52 9.71
CA SER A 318 16.34 -6.04 9.40
C SER A 318 16.28 -4.89 8.40
N ILE A 319 16.74 -3.71 8.82
CA ILE A 319 16.83 -2.51 8.00
C ILE A 319 18.30 -2.28 7.66
N PRO A 320 18.71 -2.35 6.38
CA PRO A 320 20.09 -2.06 5.98
C PRO A 320 20.39 -0.56 6.15
N ALA A 321 21.68 -0.22 6.24
CA ALA A 321 22.10 1.18 6.23
C ALA A 321 21.68 1.86 4.91
N SER A 322 21.16 3.07 5.01
CA SER A 322 20.72 3.88 3.88
C SER A 322 20.96 5.36 4.18
N GLU A 323 20.52 6.24 3.27
CA GLU A 323 20.55 7.69 3.52
C GLU A 323 19.71 8.12 4.73
N HIS A 324 18.72 7.32 5.13
CA HIS A 324 17.87 7.62 6.29
C HIS A 324 18.53 7.31 7.64
N GLY A 325 19.48 6.37 7.68
CA GLY A 325 20.12 5.97 8.93
C GLY A 325 20.95 4.69 8.89
N PRO A 326 21.54 4.28 10.03
CA PRO A 326 22.39 3.10 10.12
C PRO A 326 21.64 1.78 9.92
N ALA A 327 22.37 0.68 9.81
CA ALA A 327 21.76 -0.64 9.82
C ALA A 327 21.22 -0.98 11.22
N ILE A 328 20.04 -1.59 11.30
CA ILE A 328 19.42 -2.00 12.57
C ILE A 328 18.59 -3.27 12.40
N THR A 329 18.57 -4.09 13.45
CA THR A 329 17.65 -5.22 13.59
C THR A 329 16.73 -4.95 14.78
N THR A 330 15.43 -5.06 14.55
CA THR A 330 14.37 -4.77 15.53
C THR A 330 13.19 -5.70 15.31
N GLU A 331 12.10 -5.50 16.05
CA GLU A 331 10.84 -6.22 15.91
C GLU A 331 9.76 -5.35 15.26
N TRP A 332 8.76 -6.00 14.66
CA TRP A 332 7.54 -5.32 14.22
C TRP A 332 6.69 -4.90 15.42
N THR A 333 6.36 -3.61 15.48
CA THR A 333 5.56 -2.95 16.51
C THR A 333 4.45 -2.13 15.87
N SER A 334 3.34 -1.94 16.58
CA SER A 334 2.20 -1.15 16.08
C SER A 334 2.50 0.32 15.86
N ASP A 335 3.54 0.85 16.53
CA ASP A 335 4.01 2.22 16.34
C ASP A 335 4.80 2.44 15.05
N LEU A 336 5.32 1.37 14.44
CA LEU A 336 5.96 1.38 13.13
C LEU A 336 4.99 0.93 12.05
N ALA A 337 4.22 -0.12 12.35
CA ALA A 337 3.31 -0.76 11.42
C ALA A 337 1.95 -1.04 12.08
N PRO A 338 0.98 -0.11 12.02
CA PRO A 338 -0.35 -0.29 12.58
C PRO A 338 -1.18 -1.32 11.79
N MET A 339 -0.70 -1.72 10.61
CA MET A 339 -1.28 -2.74 9.75
C MET A 339 -0.23 -3.73 9.26
N ALA A 340 -0.66 -4.96 9.01
CA ALA A 340 0.11 -5.98 8.31
C ALA A 340 -0.75 -6.73 7.30
N SER A 341 -0.20 -6.91 6.10
CA SER A 341 -0.89 -7.53 4.96
C SER A 341 -0.13 -8.73 4.42
N SER A 342 -0.87 -9.67 3.81
CA SER A 342 -0.30 -10.73 2.98
C SER A 342 -1.29 -11.22 1.93
N LYS A 343 -0.76 -11.75 0.83
CA LYS A 343 -1.57 -12.49 -0.14
C LYS A 343 -2.16 -13.72 0.52
N LEU A 344 -3.46 -13.97 0.31
CA LEU A 344 -4.13 -15.17 0.75
C LEU A 344 -3.56 -16.37 -0.04
N PRO A 345 -3.12 -17.45 0.64
CA PRO A 345 -2.63 -18.64 -0.03
C PRO A 345 -3.65 -19.20 -1.04
N ILE A 346 -3.18 -19.50 -2.26
CA ILE A 346 -4.04 -19.87 -3.40
C ILE A 346 -4.93 -21.08 -3.12
N GLN A 347 -4.49 -22.00 -2.24
CA GLN A 347 -5.26 -23.16 -1.81
C GLN A 347 -6.62 -22.79 -1.20
N TYR A 348 -6.76 -21.60 -0.61
CA TYR A 348 -8.02 -21.14 -0.04
C TYR A 348 -8.99 -20.56 -1.09
N ASN A 349 -8.51 -20.27 -2.30
CA ASN A 349 -9.35 -19.79 -3.41
C ASN A 349 -10.10 -20.92 -4.13
N LEU A 350 -9.71 -22.19 -3.95
CA LEU A 350 -10.20 -23.30 -4.76
C LEU A 350 -11.58 -23.84 -4.36
N GLY A 351 -12.18 -23.35 -3.27
CA GLY A 351 -13.61 -23.54 -2.98
C GLY A 351 -14.08 -24.99 -2.77
N ILE A 352 -13.20 -25.99 -2.66
CA ILE A 352 -13.60 -27.39 -2.51
C ILE A 352 -13.94 -27.68 -1.03
N ALA A 353 -15.24 -27.83 -0.75
CA ALA A 353 -15.86 -28.42 0.44
C ALA A 353 -15.29 -27.99 1.81
N LEU A 354 -15.83 -26.90 2.39
CA LEU A 354 -15.40 -26.27 3.65
C LEU A 354 -13.91 -25.92 3.60
N PRO A 355 -13.51 -24.63 3.73
CA PRO A 355 -12.13 -24.39 4.12
C PRO A 355 -11.93 -25.23 5.40
N PRO A 356 -11.01 -26.22 5.41
CA PRO A 356 -10.92 -27.14 6.53
C PRO A 356 -10.76 -26.30 7.80
N LEU A 357 -11.25 -26.77 8.95
CA LEU A 357 -11.03 -26.09 10.24
C LEU A 357 -9.58 -25.60 10.40
N GLN A 358 -8.63 -26.36 9.83
CA GLN A 358 -7.22 -26.02 9.68
C GLN A 358 -6.94 -24.69 8.96
N ALA A 359 -7.66 -24.35 7.89
CA ALA A 359 -7.52 -23.07 7.18
C ALA A 359 -7.82 -21.88 8.10
N ALA A 360 -8.98 -21.91 8.78
CA ALA A 360 -9.34 -20.87 9.74
C ALA A 360 -8.33 -20.81 10.90
N GLN A 361 -7.84 -21.95 11.38
CA GLN A 361 -6.79 -22.04 12.41
C GLN A 361 -5.48 -21.39 11.95
N THR A 362 -4.99 -21.70 10.75
CA THR A 362 -3.77 -21.08 10.20
C THR A 362 -3.92 -19.58 10.05
N LEU A 363 -5.05 -19.09 9.54
CA LEU A 363 -5.32 -17.65 9.48
C LEU A 363 -5.34 -17.04 10.88
N THR A 364 -5.99 -17.71 11.83
CA THR A 364 -6.06 -17.30 13.24
C THR A 364 -4.66 -17.19 13.86
N GLU A 365 -3.72 -18.06 13.52
CA GLU A 365 -2.34 -17.97 14.04
C GLU A 365 -1.64 -16.67 13.61
N PHE A 366 -1.76 -16.29 12.33
CA PHE A 366 -1.18 -15.05 11.82
C PHE A 366 -1.87 -13.81 12.37
N THR A 367 -3.22 -13.80 12.39
CA THR A 367 -3.98 -12.66 12.92
C THR A 367 -3.80 -12.51 14.43
N SER A 368 -3.65 -13.61 15.17
CA SER A 368 -3.35 -13.59 16.60
C SER A 368 -1.95 -13.04 16.88
N GLU A 369 -0.96 -13.34 16.04
CA GLU A 369 0.37 -12.75 16.15
C GLU A 369 0.32 -11.24 15.92
N ALA A 370 -0.37 -10.78 14.87
CA ALA A 370 -0.57 -9.36 14.61
C ALA A 370 -1.27 -8.67 15.81
N ARG A 371 -2.35 -9.27 16.33
CA ARG A 371 -3.10 -8.75 17.48
C ARG A 371 -2.25 -8.63 18.75
N LYS A 372 -1.37 -9.61 19.03
CA LYS A 372 -0.44 -9.53 20.19
C LYS A 372 0.48 -8.31 20.10
N ARG A 373 0.83 -7.88 18.89
CA ARG A 373 1.69 -6.72 18.61
C ARG A 373 0.89 -5.42 18.46
N GLY A 374 -0.44 -5.47 18.60
CA GLY A 374 -1.34 -4.33 18.37
C GLY A 374 -1.50 -3.96 16.89
N ILE A 375 -1.13 -4.85 15.97
CA ILE A 375 -1.12 -4.64 14.52
C ILE A 375 -2.41 -5.20 13.92
N LYS A 376 -3.05 -4.43 13.04
CA LYS A 376 -4.27 -4.84 12.33
C LYS A 376 -3.91 -5.71 11.13
N SER A 377 -4.60 -6.83 10.97
CA SER A 377 -4.34 -7.79 9.91
C SER A 377 -5.24 -7.59 8.69
N ARG A 378 -4.69 -7.84 7.50
CA ARG A 378 -5.40 -7.82 6.20
C ARG A 378 -4.92 -8.96 5.30
N TRP A 379 -5.83 -9.54 4.53
CA TRP A 379 -5.51 -10.49 3.46
C TRP A 379 -5.95 -9.94 2.10
N TRP A 380 -5.16 -10.16 1.05
CA TRP A 380 -5.47 -9.75 -0.33
C TRP A 380 -5.30 -10.89 -1.34
N GLY A 381 -5.69 -10.68 -2.60
CA GLY A 381 -5.40 -11.63 -3.69
C GLY A 381 -6.24 -12.90 -3.66
N PHE A 382 -7.50 -12.79 -3.26
CA PHE A 382 -8.46 -13.88 -3.24
C PHE A 382 -9.52 -13.77 -4.34
N ALA A 383 -10.26 -14.85 -4.59
CA ALA A 383 -11.23 -14.95 -5.67
C ALA A 383 -12.33 -13.89 -5.53
N LYS A 384 -12.46 -13.03 -6.55
CA LYS A 384 -13.46 -11.95 -6.61
C LYS A 384 -14.82 -12.43 -7.12
N SER A 385 -14.83 -13.55 -7.85
CA SER A 385 -16.00 -14.13 -8.51
C SER A 385 -15.95 -15.67 -8.43
N PRO A 386 -17.10 -16.36 -8.43
CA PRO A 386 -18.47 -15.84 -8.32
C PRO A 386 -18.78 -15.26 -6.93
N ARG A 387 -19.82 -14.42 -6.82
CA ARG A 387 -20.22 -13.73 -5.57
C ARG A 387 -20.30 -14.65 -4.35
N TRP A 388 -20.89 -15.83 -4.50
CA TRP A 388 -21.02 -16.80 -3.40
C TRP A 388 -19.65 -17.28 -2.87
N LEU A 389 -18.64 -17.41 -3.74
CA LEU A 389 -17.30 -17.81 -3.35
C LEU A 389 -16.60 -16.66 -2.62
N ARG A 390 -16.72 -15.43 -3.13
CA ARG A 390 -16.22 -14.21 -2.48
C ARG A 390 -16.77 -14.07 -1.06
N TRP A 391 -18.08 -14.18 -0.87
CA TRP A 391 -18.72 -14.10 0.45
C TRP A 391 -18.30 -15.24 1.39
N ARG A 392 -18.06 -16.44 0.84
CA ARG A 392 -17.52 -17.55 1.62
C ARG A 392 -16.10 -17.26 2.10
N ILE A 393 -15.27 -16.62 1.27
CA ILE A 393 -13.93 -16.19 1.66
C ILE A 393 -14.01 -15.09 2.71
N TYR A 394 -14.89 -14.09 2.56
CA TYR A 394 -15.11 -13.08 3.61
C TYR A 394 -15.47 -13.71 4.95
N GLN A 395 -16.35 -14.73 4.95
CA GLN A 395 -16.66 -15.48 6.17
C GLN A 395 -15.43 -16.20 6.74
N LEU A 396 -14.64 -16.89 5.91
CA LEU A 396 -13.40 -17.55 6.33
C LEU A 396 -12.40 -16.55 6.95
N LEU A 397 -12.24 -15.38 6.35
CA LEU A 397 -11.33 -14.34 6.84
C LEU A 397 -11.82 -13.78 8.19
N LYS A 398 -13.12 -13.53 8.32
CA LYS A 398 -13.77 -13.12 9.57
C LYS A 398 -13.61 -14.17 10.67
N ASP A 399 -13.85 -15.44 10.36
CA ASP A 399 -13.66 -16.56 11.27
C ASP A 399 -12.18 -16.73 11.68
N GLY A 400 -11.26 -16.45 10.75
CA GLY A 400 -9.82 -16.36 10.99
C GLY A 400 -9.37 -15.13 11.77
N GLY A 401 -10.30 -14.24 12.15
CA GLY A 401 -10.04 -13.08 13.00
C GLY A 401 -9.27 -11.95 12.32
N VAL A 402 -9.40 -11.80 10.99
CA VAL A 402 -8.85 -10.64 10.27
C VAL A 402 -9.48 -9.34 10.78
N ASP A 403 -8.72 -8.25 10.79
CA ASP A 403 -9.25 -6.95 11.20
C ASP A 403 -9.87 -6.18 10.02
N TRP A 404 -9.27 -6.27 8.84
CA TRP A 404 -9.75 -5.60 7.62
C TRP A 404 -10.28 -6.61 6.61
N ILE A 405 -11.58 -6.53 6.30
CA ILE A 405 -12.16 -7.23 5.15
C ILE A 405 -11.98 -6.36 3.91
N LEU A 406 -11.21 -6.87 2.97
CA LEU A 406 -10.91 -6.21 1.71
C LEU A 406 -12.07 -6.36 0.72
N GLY A 407 -12.39 -5.28 0.00
CA GLY A 407 -13.39 -5.30 -1.07
C GLY A 407 -12.97 -4.48 -2.29
N ASP A 408 -12.93 -5.11 -3.46
CA ASP A 408 -12.81 -4.44 -4.76
C ASP A 408 -14.17 -3.93 -5.28
N ASP A 409 -15.24 -4.64 -4.90
CA ASP A 409 -16.62 -4.24 -5.13
C ASP A 409 -17.17 -3.65 -3.83
N LEU A 410 -17.13 -2.32 -3.76
CA LEU A 410 -17.39 -1.59 -2.52
C LEU A 410 -18.84 -1.79 -2.04
N ASP A 411 -19.78 -1.76 -2.98
CA ASP A 411 -21.21 -2.01 -2.73
C ASP A 411 -21.45 -3.42 -2.18
N ASP A 412 -20.91 -4.44 -2.85
CA ASP A 412 -21.18 -5.83 -2.45
C ASP A 412 -20.54 -6.21 -1.13
N THR A 413 -19.33 -5.69 -0.88
CA THR A 413 -18.63 -5.93 0.38
C THR A 413 -19.33 -5.19 1.52
N ALA A 414 -19.85 -3.99 1.28
CA ALA A 414 -20.71 -3.31 2.24
C ALA A 414 -22.01 -4.08 2.50
N ALA A 415 -22.66 -4.61 1.44
CA ALA A 415 -23.86 -5.43 1.57
C ALA A 415 -23.62 -6.72 2.37
N TRP A 416 -22.48 -7.37 2.16
CA TRP A 416 -22.08 -8.53 2.97
C TRP A 416 -21.94 -8.15 4.44
N ASP A 417 -21.26 -7.04 4.75
CA ASP A 417 -21.10 -6.57 6.13
C ASP A 417 -22.44 -6.20 6.78
N ASP A 418 -23.37 -5.61 6.03
CA ASP A 418 -24.75 -5.35 6.49
C ASP A 418 -25.47 -6.64 6.90
N GLU A 419 -25.38 -7.71 6.10
CA GLU A 419 -25.94 -9.01 6.45
C GLU A 419 -25.30 -9.57 7.73
N GLN A 420 -23.98 -9.42 7.88
CA GLN A 420 -23.26 -9.87 9.07
C GLN A 420 -23.72 -9.15 10.34
N GLN A 421 -23.87 -7.82 10.27
CA GLN A 421 -24.32 -7.01 11.39
C GLN A 421 -25.77 -7.33 11.77
N GLN A 422 -26.66 -7.53 10.78
CA GLN A 422 -28.04 -7.93 11.03
C GLN A 422 -28.15 -9.29 11.70
N GLN A 423 -27.37 -10.28 11.25
CA GLN A 423 -27.33 -11.61 11.86
C GLN A 423 -26.86 -11.53 13.32
N GLN A 424 -25.83 -10.73 13.60
CA GLN A 424 -25.33 -10.54 14.96
C GLN A 424 -26.37 -9.88 15.87
N GLN A 425 -27.09 -8.86 15.39
CA GLN A 425 -28.17 -8.21 16.13
C GLN A 425 -29.34 -9.18 16.42
N GLN A 426 -29.68 -10.05 15.47
CA GLN A 426 -30.72 -11.06 15.66
C GLN A 426 -30.33 -12.09 16.72
N GLN A 427 -29.07 -12.53 16.74
CA GLN A 427 -28.56 -13.47 17.74
C GLN A 427 -28.51 -12.87 19.16
N GLN A 428 -28.42 -11.55 19.28
CA GLN A 428 -28.40 -10.85 20.56
C GLN A 428 -29.80 -10.49 21.10
N LYS A 429 -30.88 -10.70 20.34
CA LYS A 429 -32.25 -10.43 20.84
C LYS A 429 -32.63 -11.43 21.93
N PRO A 430 -33.20 -10.98 23.05
CA PRO A 430 -33.68 -11.89 24.09
C PRO A 430 -34.79 -12.80 23.54
N PRO A 431 -34.90 -14.04 24.04
CA PRO A 431 -35.99 -14.93 23.63
C PRO A 431 -37.34 -14.28 23.95
N PRO A 432 -38.38 -14.53 23.12
CA PRO A 432 -39.72 -14.01 23.40
C PRO A 432 -40.18 -14.47 24.79
N PRO A 433 -40.95 -13.64 25.52
CA PRO A 433 -41.44 -14.03 26.83
C PRO A 433 -42.28 -15.32 26.71
N THR A 434 -41.94 -16.32 27.52
CA THR A 434 -42.75 -17.54 27.67
C THR A 434 -44.14 -17.15 28.15
N LYS A 435 -45.16 -17.56 27.39
CA LYS A 435 -46.57 -17.34 27.71
C LYS A 435 -47.05 -18.21 28.87
#